data_AF-A0A1H1XL67-F1
#
_entry.id   AF-A0A1H1XL67-F1
#
_cell.length_a   1.000
_cell.length_b   1.000
_cell.length_c   1.000
_cell.angle_alpha   90.00
_cell.angle_beta   90.00
_cell.angle_gamma   90.00
#
_symmetry.space_group_name_H-M   'P 1'
#
loop_
_entity.id
_entity.type
_entity.pdbx_description
1 polymer ?
#
loop_
_entity_poly.entity_id
_entity_poly.type
_entity_poly.pdbx_seq_one_letter_code
_entity_poly.pdbx_strand_id
1 'polypeptide(L)'
;MKTRKIASIVVCMAALIVIAFTIYKLNLGKQVGLNEVISISTLVMMYFSTITWGTKHDKDGILQEEELGQRITEKSSKMSYLILVVLILGVVALDELINNNVNVFLLALLGLSMILLPMVEFLYARKYR
;
A
#
# COMPACT_ATOMS: atom_id res chain seq x y z
N MET A 1 -18.38 22.99 -3.98
CA MET A 1 -18.14 21.58 -3.55
C MET A 1 -16.92 21.58 -2.65
N LYS A 2 -16.90 20.80 -1.55
CA LYS A 2 -15.71 20.69 -0.68
C LYS A 2 -14.49 20.28 -1.52
N THR A 3 -13.36 20.97 -1.36
CA THR A 3 -12.15 20.85 -2.19
C THR A 3 -11.68 19.39 -2.28
N ARG A 4 -11.77 18.68 -1.16
CA ARG A 4 -11.49 17.23 -1.06
C ARG A 4 -12.30 16.37 -2.03
N LYS A 5 -13.59 16.66 -2.22
CA LYS A 5 -14.45 15.87 -3.13
C LYS A 5 -13.97 16.03 -4.58
N ILE A 6 -13.65 17.26 -4.99
CA ILE A 6 -13.12 17.53 -6.34
C ILE A 6 -11.78 16.82 -6.52
N ALA A 7 -10.87 16.96 -5.54
CA ALA A 7 -9.56 16.30 -5.59
C ALA A 7 -9.68 14.77 -5.71
N SER A 8 -10.57 14.14 -4.93
CA SER A 8 -10.79 12.69 -5.01
C SER A 8 -11.29 12.23 -6.39
N ILE A 9 -12.17 13.01 -7.03
CA ILE A 9 -12.68 12.70 -8.37
C ILE A 9 -11.57 12.83 -9.41
N VAL A 10 -10.76 13.90 -9.34
CA VAL A 10 -9.65 14.14 -10.26
C VAL A 10 -8.60 13.03 -10.16
N VAL A 11 -8.20 12.66 -8.94
CA VAL A 11 -7.21 11.59 -8.74
C VAL A 11 -7.76 10.23 -9.19
N CYS A 12 -9.04 9.95 -8.94
CA CYS A 12 -9.69 8.73 -9.42
C CYS A 12 -9.71 8.68 -10.96
N MET A 13 -10.11 9.78 -11.62
CA MET A 13 -10.15 9.87 -13.08
C MET A 13 -8.75 9.67 -13.69
N ALA A 14 -7.73 10.30 -13.09
CA ALA A 14 -6.34 10.12 -13.50
C ALA A 14 -5.89 8.66 -13.37
N ALA A 15 -6.20 8.00 -12.25
CA ALA A 15 -5.88 6.59 -12.05
C ALA A 15 -6.52 5.70 -13.13
N LEU A 16 -7.80 5.92 -13.44
CA LEU A 16 -8.53 5.17 -14.46
C LEU A 16 -7.95 5.38 -15.87
N ILE A 17 -7.56 6.61 -16.22
CA ILE A 17 -6.93 6.90 -17.51
C ILE A 17 -5.61 6.15 -17.65
N VAL A 18 -4.76 6.17 -16.62
CA VAL A 18 -3.46 5.48 -16.65
C VAL A 18 -3.62 3.97 -16.70
N ILE A 19 -4.60 3.41 -15.96
CA ILE A 19 -4.93 1.99 -16.02
C ILE A 19 -5.43 1.61 -17.42
N ALA A 20 -6.36 2.38 -17.98
CA ALA A 20 -6.90 2.14 -19.32
C ALA A 20 -5.82 2.21 -20.40
N PHE A 21 -4.92 3.19 -20.31
CA PHE A 21 -3.77 3.31 -21.22
C PHE A 21 -2.81 2.12 -21.08
N THR A 22 -2.57 1.65 -19.87
CA THR A 22 -1.70 0.49 -19.60
C THR A 22 -2.32 -0.79 -20.18
N ILE A 23 -3.63 -0.99 -20.03
CA ILE A 23 -4.37 -2.11 -20.65
C ILE A 23 -4.31 -2.01 -22.18
N TYR A 24 -4.51 -0.83 -22.75
CA TYR A 24 -4.38 -0.60 -24.19
C TYR A 24 -2.97 -0.95 -24.70
N LYS A 25 -1.93 -0.56 -23.95
CA LYS A 25 -0.53 -0.90 -24.24
C LYS A 25 -0.30 -2.42 -24.22
N LEU A 26 -0.87 -3.13 -23.25
CA LEU A 26 -0.82 -4.60 -23.18
C LEU A 26 -1.48 -5.27 -24.39
N ASN A 27 -2.65 -4.78 -24.81
CA ASN A 27 -3.34 -5.30 -25.99
C ASN A 27 -2.55 -5.10 -27.29
N LEU A 28 -1.68 -4.08 -27.35
CA LEU A 28 -0.74 -3.86 -28.45
C LEU A 28 0.52 -4.73 -28.37
N GLY A 29 0.61 -5.64 -27.40
CA GLY A 29 1.79 -6.49 -27.19
C GLY A 29 3.02 -5.74 -26.66
N LYS A 30 2.86 -4.49 -26.21
CA LYS A 30 3.95 -3.70 -25.66
C LYS A 30 4.17 -4.08 -24.19
N GLN A 31 5.44 -4.12 -23.77
CA GLN A 31 5.80 -4.43 -22.39
C GLN A 31 5.35 -3.32 -21.43
N VAL A 32 4.80 -3.74 -20.29
CA VAL A 32 4.54 -2.88 -19.13
C VAL A 32 5.78 -2.89 -18.27
N GLY A 33 6.29 -1.70 -17.95
CA GLY A 33 7.51 -1.54 -17.16
C GLY A 33 7.22 -1.00 -15.77
N LEU A 34 8.29 -0.62 -15.09
CA LEU A 34 8.22 -0.05 -13.74
C LEU A 34 7.44 1.28 -13.70
N ASN A 35 7.53 2.09 -14.75
CA ASN A 35 6.90 3.41 -14.79
C ASN A 35 5.37 3.31 -14.68
N GLU A 36 4.75 2.39 -15.42
CA GLU A 36 3.31 2.18 -15.37
C GLU A 36 2.88 1.68 -13.97
N VAL A 37 3.62 0.71 -13.41
CA VAL A 37 3.33 0.16 -12.08
C VAL A 37 3.44 1.22 -10.99
N ILE A 38 4.51 2.01 -10.98
CA ILE A 38 4.73 3.09 -10.01
C ILE A 38 3.64 4.16 -10.16
N SER A 39 3.31 4.54 -11.39
CA SER A 39 2.31 5.59 -11.66
C SER A 39 0.92 5.17 -11.17
N ILE A 40 0.48 3.95 -11.50
CA ILE A 40 -0.80 3.41 -11.04
C ILE A 40 -0.81 3.32 -9.51
N SER A 41 0.24 2.74 -8.92
CA SER A 41 0.35 2.57 -7.46
C SER A 41 0.28 3.92 -6.73
N THR A 42 0.96 4.93 -7.25
CA THR A 42 0.97 6.28 -6.68
C THR A 42 -0.41 6.94 -6.76
N LEU A 43 -1.08 6.87 -7.90
CA LEU A 43 -2.41 7.45 -8.07
C LEU A 43 -3.46 6.77 -7.19
N VAL A 44 -3.40 5.44 -7.08
CA VAL A 44 -4.28 4.68 -6.19
C VAL A 44 -4.00 5.02 -4.73
N MET A 45 -2.73 5.11 -4.32
CA MET A 45 -2.34 5.54 -2.98
C MET A 45 -2.88 6.95 -2.66
N MET A 46 -2.71 7.90 -3.59
CA MET A 46 -3.24 9.26 -3.45
C MET A 46 -4.77 9.27 -3.35
N TYR A 47 -5.46 8.46 -4.16
CA TYR A 47 -6.91 8.35 -4.10
C TYR A 47 -7.39 7.90 -2.72
N PHE A 48 -6.88 6.77 -2.22
CA PHE A 48 -7.26 6.27 -0.91
C PHE A 48 -6.90 7.25 0.22
N SER A 49 -5.74 7.90 0.14
CA SER A 49 -5.34 8.92 1.12
C SER A 49 -6.30 10.11 1.12
N THR A 50 -6.69 10.61 -0.05
CA THR A 50 -7.56 11.80 -0.17
C THR A 50 -9.01 11.55 0.27
N ILE A 51 -9.53 10.33 0.14
CA ILE A 51 -10.88 9.99 0.63
C ILE A 51 -10.90 9.61 2.11
N THR A 52 -9.78 9.12 2.65
CA THR A 52 -9.68 8.66 4.05
C THR A 52 -9.53 9.84 5.00
N TRP A 53 -8.61 10.76 4.70
CA TRP A 53 -8.23 11.80 5.64
C TRP A 53 -8.96 13.13 5.40
N GLY A 54 -9.22 13.82 6.51
CA GLY A 54 -9.69 15.18 6.53
C GLY A 54 -8.62 16.21 6.22
N THR A 55 -9.04 17.43 5.91
CA THR A 55 -8.11 18.56 5.75
C THR A 55 -8.33 19.60 6.84
N LYS A 56 -7.24 20.16 7.38
CA LYS A 56 -7.31 21.25 8.37
C LYS A 56 -8.06 22.47 7.84
N HIS A 57 -7.87 22.77 6.55
CA HIS A 57 -8.45 23.92 5.88
C HIS A 57 -9.98 23.83 5.82
N ASP A 58 -10.51 22.69 5.36
CA ASP A 58 -11.96 22.50 5.19
C ASP A 58 -12.64 21.99 6.48
N LYS A 59 -11.86 21.76 7.56
CA LYS A 59 -12.29 21.21 8.87
C LYS A 59 -13.25 20.02 8.70
N ASP A 60 -12.88 19.07 7.85
CA ASP A 60 -13.79 18.03 7.39
C ASP A 60 -13.28 16.61 7.62
N GLY A 61 -14.02 15.78 8.36
CA GLY A 61 -13.60 14.40 8.64
C GLY A 61 -12.49 14.31 9.70
N ILE A 62 -11.89 13.14 9.84
CA ILE A 62 -10.87 12.87 10.87
C ILE A 62 -9.52 13.35 10.35
N LEU A 63 -8.81 14.16 11.13
CA LEU A 63 -7.44 14.54 10.80
C LEU A 63 -6.50 13.42 11.22
N GLN A 64 -5.49 13.16 10.39
CA GLN A 64 -4.52 12.09 10.66
C GLN A 64 -3.72 12.31 11.95
N GLU A 65 -3.51 13.56 12.35
CA GLU A 65 -2.74 13.94 13.54
C GLU A 65 -3.55 13.94 14.84
N GLU A 66 -4.88 13.87 14.77
CA GLU A 66 -5.75 13.72 15.94
C GLU A 66 -5.51 12.35 16.60
N GLU A 67 -5.80 12.22 17.90
CA GLU A 67 -5.62 10.95 18.62
C GLU A 67 -6.33 9.77 17.94
N LEU A 68 -7.53 10.01 17.40
CA LEU A 68 -8.27 9.00 16.67
C LEU A 68 -7.58 8.62 15.34
N GLY A 69 -7.05 9.60 14.61
CA GLY A 69 -6.29 9.39 13.38
C GLY A 69 -5.03 8.57 13.63
N GLN A 70 -4.27 8.89 14.68
CA GLN A 70 -3.07 8.16 15.08
C GLN A 70 -3.39 6.70 15.44
N ARG A 71 -4.44 6.45 16.23
CA ARG A 71 -4.88 5.08 16.56
C ARG A 71 -5.31 4.29 15.33
N ILE A 72 -5.97 4.92 14.36
CA ILE A 72 -6.32 4.29 13.08
C ILE A 72 -5.05 3.93 12.32
N THR A 73 -4.09 4.84 12.20
CA THR A 73 -2.80 4.58 11.54
C THR A 73 -2.06 3.42 12.20
N GLU A 74 -1.90 3.42 13.52
CA GLU A 74 -1.20 2.34 14.24
C GLU A 74 -1.84 0.97 13.99
N LYS A 75 -3.17 0.86 14.18
CA LYS A 75 -3.87 -0.42 14.00
C LYS A 75 -3.85 -0.89 12.54
N SER A 76 -4.08 0.02 11.60
CA SER A 76 -4.07 -0.31 10.17
C SER A 76 -2.68 -0.69 9.68
N SER A 77 -1.61 -0.02 10.14
CA SER A 77 -0.23 -0.39 9.81
C SER A 77 0.11 -1.81 10.25
N LYS A 78 -0.26 -2.21 11.47
CA LYS A 78 -0.04 -3.58 11.97
C LYS A 78 -0.79 -4.62 11.13
N MET A 79 -2.03 -4.32 10.75
CA MET A 79 -2.86 -5.22 9.96
C MET A 79 -2.38 -5.35 8.51
N SER A 80 -2.08 -4.21 7.86
CA SER A 80 -1.52 -4.17 6.50
C SER A 80 -0.18 -4.89 6.41
N TYR A 81 0.65 -4.80 7.45
CA TYR A 81 1.89 -5.57 7.53
C TYR A 81 1.61 -7.08 7.52
N LEU A 82 0.68 -7.58 8.32
CA LEU A 82 0.32 -9.01 8.32
C LEU A 82 -0.22 -9.47 6.96
N ILE A 83 -1.06 -8.66 6.32
CA ILE A 83 -1.55 -8.95 4.95
C ILE A 83 -0.36 -9.05 3.98
N LEU A 84 0.58 -8.11 4.04
CA LEU A 84 1.75 -8.10 3.18
C LEU A 84 2.58 -9.38 3.36
N VAL A 85 2.76 -9.85 4.61
CA VAL A 85 3.46 -11.12 4.90
C VAL A 85 2.78 -12.29 4.20
N VAL A 86 1.45 -12.39 4.30
CA VAL A 86 0.69 -13.47 3.64
C VAL A 86 0.82 -13.40 2.12
N LEU A 87 0.77 -12.19 1.54
CA LEU A 87 0.95 -12.01 0.10
C LEU A 87 2.36 -12.41 -0.37
N ILE A 88 3.40 -12.01 0.36
CA ILE A 88 4.79 -12.40 0.04
C ILE A 88 4.93 -13.92 0.13
N LEU A 89 4.36 -14.55 1.15
CA LEU A 89 4.38 -16.02 1.29
C LEU A 89 3.71 -16.70 0.09
N GLY A 90 2.55 -16.21 -0.34
CA GLY A 90 1.86 -16.70 -1.52
C GLY A 90 2.70 -16.56 -2.80
N VAL A 91 3.32 -15.40 -3.01
CA VAL A 91 4.19 -15.16 -4.17
C VAL A 91 5.40 -16.08 -4.17
N VAL A 92 6.09 -16.24 -3.03
CA VAL A 92 7.24 -17.15 -2.91
C VAL A 92 6.85 -18.60 -3.19
N ALA A 93 5.71 -19.05 -2.65
CA ALA A 93 5.22 -20.40 -2.90
C ALA A 93 4.88 -20.64 -4.38
N LEU A 94 4.24 -19.67 -5.04
CA LEU A 94 3.93 -19.74 -6.47
C LEU A 94 5.19 -19.69 -7.33
N ASP A 95 6.17 -18.85 -6.98
CA ASP A 95 7.44 -18.72 -7.68
C ASP A 95 8.20 -20.05 -7.67
N GLU A 96 8.26 -20.72 -6.52
CA GLU A 96 8.91 -22.03 -6.41
C GLU A 96 8.20 -23.11 -7.26
N LEU A 97 6.86 -23.12 -7.26
CA LEU A 97 6.08 -24.08 -8.03
C LEU A 97 6.20 -23.88 -9.55
N ILE A 98 6.28 -22.63 -10.02
CA ILE A 98 6.26 -22.30 -11.45
C ILE A 98 7.68 -22.28 -12.03
N ASN A 99 8.61 -21.62 -11.34
CA ASN A 99 9.95 -21.33 -11.86
C ASN A 99 11.02 -22.33 -11.36
N ASN A 100 10.68 -23.25 -10.44
CA ASN A 100 11.62 -24.20 -9.80
C ASN A 100 12.89 -23.52 -9.26
N ASN A 101 12.76 -22.25 -8.88
CA ASN A 101 13.86 -21.45 -8.38
C ASN A 101 13.31 -20.57 -7.28
N VAL A 102 13.97 -20.61 -6.12
CA VAL A 102 13.60 -19.76 -5.02
C VAL A 102 14.37 -18.44 -5.10
N ASN A 103 13.64 -17.33 -5.25
CA ASN A 103 14.26 -16.02 -5.14
C ASN A 103 14.72 -15.75 -3.70
N VAL A 104 16.02 -15.89 -3.47
CA VAL A 104 16.68 -15.71 -2.17
C VAL A 104 16.36 -14.34 -1.55
N PHE A 105 16.22 -13.28 -2.35
CA PHE A 105 15.87 -11.95 -1.84
C PHE A 105 14.43 -11.88 -1.35
N LEU A 106 13.48 -12.53 -2.03
CA LEU A 106 12.09 -12.61 -1.57
C LEU A 106 11.97 -13.47 -0.32
N LEU A 107 12.71 -14.57 -0.21
CA LEU A 107 12.78 -15.36 1.02
C LEU A 107 13.34 -14.57 2.21
N ALA A 108 14.43 -13.83 2.00
CA ALA A 108 15.01 -12.99 3.03
C ALA A 108 14.02 -11.90 3.49
N LEU A 109 13.32 -11.27 2.53
CA LEU A 109 12.28 -10.29 2.82
C LEU A 109 11.11 -10.91 3.59
N LEU A 110 10.69 -12.12 3.22
CA LEU A 110 9.66 -12.87 3.94
C LEU A 110 10.09 -13.12 5.39
N GLY A 111 11.28 -13.67 5.62
CA GLY A 111 11.79 -13.94 6.96
C GLY A 111 11.86 -12.68 7.84
N LEU A 112 12.37 -11.57 7.28
CA LEU A 112 12.37 -10.27 7.96
C LEU A 112 10.94 -9.79 8.27
N SER A 113 10.02 -9.95 7.31
CA SER A 113 8.62 -9.56 7.46
C SER A 113 7.85 -10.45 8.46
N MET A 114 8.38 -11.58 8.91
CA MET A 114 7.74 -12.37 9.98
C MET A 114 8.25 -11.98 11.37
N ILE A 115 9.51 -11.52 11.45
CA ILE A 115 10.19 -11.23 12.72
C ILE A 115 10.00 -9.76 13.15
N LEU A 116 9.78 -8.84 12.21
CA LEU A 116 9.80 -7.40 12.50
C LEU A 116 8.70 -6.97 13.49
N LEU A 117 7.46 -7.48 13.38
CA LEU A 117 6.40 -7.20 14.36
C LEU A 117 6.73 -7.70 15.78
N PRO A 118 6.97 -9.00 16.03
CA PRO A 118 7.27 -9.47 17.38
C PRO A 118 8.55 -8.83 17.95
N MET A 119 9.53 -8.49 17.09
CA MET A 119 10.70 -7.73 17.50
C MET A 119 10.32 -6.31 17.96
N VAL A 120 9.51 -5.57 17.19
CA VAL A 120 9.04 -4.22 17.57
C VAL A 120 8.22 -4.26 18.86
N GLU A 121 7.34 -5.25 19.02
CA GLU A 121 6.56 -5.44 20.24
C GLU A 121 7.44 -5.74 21.46
N PHE A 122 8.44 -6.62 21.31
CA PHE A 122 9.41 -6.91 22.36
C PHE A 122 10.18 -5.65 22.79
N LEU A 123 10.66 -4.86 21.82
CA LEU A 123 11.37 -3.61 22.09
C LEU A 123 10.48 -2.56 22.77
N TYR A 124 9.21 -2.46 22.36
CA TYR A 124 8.25 -1.53 22.95
C TYR A 124 7.88 -1.94 24.38
N ALA A 125 7.62 -3.22 24.63
CA ALA A 125 7.30 -3.75 25.97
C ALA A 125 8.42 -3.49 26.98
N ARG A 126 9.68 -3.48 26.54
CA ARG A 126 10.84 -3.17 27.38
C ARG A 126 10.91 -1.72 27.85
N LYS A 127 10.19 -0.78 27.22
CA LYS A 127 10.13 0.63 27.67
C LYS A 127 9.19 0.86 28.85
N TYR A 128 8.31 -0.09 29.15
CA TYR A 128 7.35 -0.03 30.25
C TYR A 128 7.75 -0.91 31.44
N ARG A 129 8.96 -1.49 31.39
CA ARG A 129 9.64 -2.16 32.50
C ARG A 129 10.83 -1.32 32.93
#